data_AF-A0A2Z4Y5I7-F1
#
_entry.id   AF-A0A2Z4Y5I7-F1
#
_cell.length_a   1.000
_cell.length_b   1.000
_cell.length_c   1.000
_cell.angle_alpha   90.00
_cell.angle_beta   90.00
_cell.angle_gamma   90.00
#
_symmetry.space_group_name_H-M   'P 1'
#
loop_
_entity.id
_entity.type
_entity.pdbx_description
1 polymer ?
#
loop_
_entity_poly.entity_id
_entity_poly.type
_entity_poly.pdbx_seq_one_letter_code
_entity_poly.pdbx_strand_id
1 'polypeptide(L)'
;MTQQQGMDLGTVALGTWSGGRFMHFGADVGEERFIGLFRKAYDLGIRTFVTADVYGMGEADRLLGQALADLGRSSYCLVGAVGHDFYTGSRAGEKGFPRFTDPELRDDTQYASYLQMATEKALQRLGTDYFDLLLLHNPDWLGYSHPKVWEALADLMESKVTRMLGIAPGPANGFTLDILSAFERYSSLIDWVMLILNPLEPWPSNLVLPAAEQLGVKVLARVVDHGGLFLDSLRPGDPIPRNDHRAFRPPNWIEAAQPKLERMREIAEGHGMTLLQLACQWTLAQPAVASVVPTLIQELAPHAKPIESLLEELAAVPKCPKLTATEVEEISRLGDNRGCMPLKGASSQYLGPPKADQWPLMEHHREAAERWGIEPDRDLYCPHDPRDVREIGAPRNGVVQAMDRRLYLQLLAFGECEDTPALAHELREVSREFTDPPLEWVLYEDLADPQGVALVLLDEDPRRLMERQRYLCRATALAHMVLKEDLVMFGRTYATGRDPDLNEVLFERPRNYLFNRSWPWAVWYPLRRKPEFERLPREEQVRILMEHASMGRVFGECDYAHDVRLACYGMDRNDNEFVVGLVGPDLHRLSRLVQEMRKSRQTSEYIQSLGPFLVGYAVARSTDQANVK
;
A
#
# COMPACT_ATOMS: atom_id res chain seq x y z
N MET A 1 -36.89 -10.52 -27.89
CA MET A 1 -37.20 -9.07 -27.90
C MET A 1 -35.91 -8.35 -28.18
N THR A 2 -35.80 -7.66 -29.31
CA THR A 2 -34.63 -6.89 -29.70
C THR A 2 -34.46 -5.73 -28.71
N GLN A 3 -33.42 -5.78 -27.86
CA GLN A 3 -32.98 -4.62 -27.09
C GLN A 3 -32.78 -3.46 -28.09
N GLN A 4 -33.43 -2.33 -27.87
CA GLN A 4 -33.04 -1.09 -28.54
C GLN A 4 -31.56 -0.86 -28.20
N GLN A 5 -30.67 -1.04 -29.17
CA GLN A 5 -29.25 -0.72 -29.00
C GLN A 5 -29.18 0.77 -28.64
N GLY A 6 -28.85 1.07 -27.38
CA GLY A 6 -28.48 2.42 -26.96
C GLY A 6 -27.27 2.91 -27.76
N MET A 7 -27.04 4.23 -27.81
CA MET A 7 -25.83 4.75 -28.43
C MET A 7 -24.59 4.18 -27.75
N ASP A 8 -23.60 3.80 -28.56
CA ASP A 8 -22.28 3.46 -28.08
C ASP A 8 -21.58 4.72 -27.51
N LEU A 9 -20.80 4.57 -26.44
CA LEU A 9 -20.07 5.68 -25.81
C LEU A 9 -18.97 6.25 -26.74
N GLY A 10 -18.66 5.56 -27.83
CA GLY A 10 -17.59 5.96 -28.75
C GLY A 10 -16.21 5.91 -28.10
N THR A 11 -15.19 6.17 -28.90
CA THR A 11 -13.79 5.99 -28.49
C THR A 11 -13.24 7.14 -27.64
N VAL A 12 -13.85 8.32 -27.69
CA VAL A 12 -13.42 9.52 -26.94
C VAL A 12 -14.59 10.18 -26.23
N ALA A 13 -14.34 10.65 -25.01
CA ALA A 13 -15.29 11.37 -24.17
C ALA A 13 -14.64 12.62 -23.55
N LEU A 14 -15.48 13.56 -23.11
CA LEU A 14 -15.05 14.76 -22.40
C LEU A 14 -15.65 14.80 -20.99
N GLY A 15 -14.80 14.91 -19.97
CA GLY A 15 -15.21 14.96 -18.56
C GLY A 15 -15.28 16.37 -18.00
N THR A 16 -16.26 16.65 -17.13
CA THR A 16 -16.45 17.96 -16.48
C THR A 16 -15.36 18.35 -15.49
N TRP A 17 -14.42 17.46 -15.17
CA TRP A 17 -13.22 17.81 -14.41
C TRP A 17 -12.18 18.63 -15.22
N SER A 18 -12.36 18.71 -16.55
CA SER A 18 -11.53 19.52 -17.45
C SER A 18 -11.74 21.03 -17.24
N GLY A 19 -10.82 21.85 -17.76
CA GLY A 19 -10.92 23.31 -17.71
C GLY A 19 -10.57 23.95 -16.35
N GLY A 20 -9.96 23.20 -15.43
CA GLY A 20 -9.38 23.71 -14.19
C GLY A 20 -10.37 24.18 -13.11
N ARG A 21 -11.67 24.24 -13.41
CA ARG A 21 -12.70 24.84 -12.55
C ARG A 21 -13.02 24.06 -11.27
N PHE A 22 -13.24 22.75 -11.38
CA PHE A 22 -13.76 21.93 -10.26
C PHE A 22 -12.72 21.08 -9.55
N MET A 23 -11.63 20.76 -10.25
CA MET A 23 -10.54 19.93 -9.74
C MET A 23 -9.20 20.69 -9.68
N HIS A 24 -9.21 22.00 -9.89
CA HIS A 24 -8.05 22.90 -9.76
C HIS A 24 -6.77 22.46 -10.49
N PHE A 25 -6.91 21.81 -11.65
CA PHE A 25 -5.78 21.47 -12.51
C PHE A 25 -5.54 22.57 -13.55
N GLY A 26 -4.38 23.20 -13.54
CA GLY A 26 -4.05 24.30 -14.46
C GLY A 26 -4.92 25.53 -14.22
N ALA A 27 -5.15 26.32 -15.29
CA ALA A 27 -5.94 27.53 -15.25
C ALA A 27 -7.45 27.24 -15.24
N ASP A 28 -8.21 27.97 -14.41
CA ASP A 28 -9.68 28.02 -14.52
C ASP A 28 -10.06 28.82 -15.78
N VAL A 29 -10.76 28.17 -16.70
CA VAL A 29 -11.18 28.77 -17.97
C VAL A 29 -12.40 29.68 -17.84
N GLY A 30 -13.10 29.65 -16.69
CA GLY A 30 -14.33 30.39 -16.45
C GLY A 30 -15.57 29.71 -17.04
N GLU A 31 -16.75 30.14 -16.57
CA GLU A 31 -18.04 29.51 -16.88
C GLU A 31 -18.41 29.55 -18.38
N GLU A 32 -18.27 30.70 -19.02
CA GLU A 32 -18.63 30.87 -20.44
C GLU A 32 -17.78 29.98 -21.36
N ARG A 33 -16.45 29.98 -21.18
CA ARG A 33 -15.56 29.10 -21.94
C ARG A 33 -15.77 27.63 -21.60
N PHE A 34 -16.08 27.29 -20.35
CA PHE A 34 -16.42 25.93 -19.97
C PHE A 34 -17.65 25.43 -20.74
N ILE A 35 -18.75 26.19 -20.75
CA ILE A 35 -19.95 25.88 -21.54
C ILE A 35 -19.61 25.78 -23.03
N GLY A 36 -18.84 26.75 -23.54
CA GLY A 36 -18.39 26.77 -24.93
C GLY A 36 -17.55 25.55 -25.32
N LEU A 37 -16.72 25.03 -24.40
CA LEU A 37 -15.89 23.85 -24.62
C LEU A 37 -16.74 22.60 -24.91
N PHE A 38 -17.80 22.37 -24.14
CA PHE A 38 -18.70 21.22 -24.34
C PHE A 38 -19.53 21.34 -25.62
N ARG A 39 -19.99 22.55 -25.96
CA ARG A 39 -20.66 22.81 -27.25
C ARG A 39 -19.72 22.55 -28.42
N LYS A 40 -18.49 23.09 -28.36
CA LYS A 40 -17.48 22.86 -29.39
C LYS A 40 -17.09 21.37 -29.49
N ALA A 41 -17.03 20.65 -28.38
CA ALA A 41 -16.77 19.21 -28.38
C ALA A 41 -17.85 18.45 -29.16
N TYR A 42 -19.11 18.82 -28.96
CA TYR A 42 -20.21 18.29 -29.75
C TYR A 42 -20.08 18.65 -31.24
N ASP A 43 -19.76 19.90 -31.59
CA ASP A 43 -19.57 20.31 -32.99
C ASP A 43 -18.43 19.54 -33.67
N LEU A 44 -17.37 19.22 -32.92
CA LEU A 44 -16.22 18.43 -33.39
C LEU A 44 -16.48 16.92 -33.46
N GLY A 45 -17.67 16.44 -33.07
CA GLY A 45 -18.06 15.04 -33.19
C GLY A 45 -17.85 14.19 -31.93
N ILE A 46 -17.43 14.77 -30.81
CA ILE A 46 -17.41 14.08 -29.51
C ILE A 46 -18.86 13.96 -29.01
N ARG A 47 -19.27 12.75 -28.65
CA ARG A 47 -20.68 12.45 -28.34
C ARG A 47 -20.89 11.95 -26.91
N THR A 48 -19.84 11.79 -26.12
CA THR A 48 -19.94 11.28 -24.75
C THR A 48 -19.41 12.31 -23.77
N PHE A 49 -20.26 12.68 -22.81
CA PHE A 49 -19.96 13.65 -21.78
C PHE A 49 -20.08 13.00 -20.41
N VAL A 50 -19.04 13.20 -19.59
CA VAL A 50 -18.91 12.54 -18.29
C VAL A 50 -18.95 13.57 -17.18
N THR A 51 -19.75 13.33 -16.14
CA THR A 51 -19.82 14.18 -14.96
C THR A 51 -19.99 13.38 -13.68
N ALA A 52 -19.89 14.04 -12.53
CA ALA A 52 -20.14 13.46 -11.22
C ALA A 52 -20.78 14.50 -10.31
N ASP A 53 -21.75 14.07 -9.52
CA ASP A 53 -22.58 14.95 -8.68
C ASP A 53 -21.75 15.78 -7.68
N VAL A 54 -20.66 15.20 -7.18
CA VAL A 54 -19.78 15.83 -6.20
C VAL A 54 -18.93 16.97 -6.77
N TYR A 55 -18.74 17.04 -8.10
CA TYR A 55 -17.91 18.09 -8.72
C TYR A 55 -18.55 19.47 -8.58
N GLY A 56 -17.88 20.34 -7.82
CA GLY A 56 -18.44 21.64 -7.44
C GLY A 56 -19.75 21.51 -6.65
N MET A 57 -19.99 20.39 -5.97
CA MET A 57 -21.24 20.12 -5.23
C MET A 57 -22.49 20.29 -6.11
N GLY A 58 -22.45 19.74 -7.33
CA GLY A 58 -23.52 19.79 -8.33
C GLY A 58 -23.41 20.92 -9.35
N GLU A 59 -22.47 21.85 -9.18
CA GLU A 59 -22.28 22.95 -10.13
C GLU A 59 -21.80 22.47 -11.51
N ALA A 60 -20.99 21.41 -11.55
CA ALA A 60 -20.56 20.80 -12.82
C ALA A 60 -21.75 20.25 -13.63
N ASP A 61 -22.68 19.57 -12.96
CA ASP A 61 -23.93 19.08 -13.55
C ASP A 61 -24.74 20.23 -14.16
N ARG A 62 -24.89 21.34 -13.42
CA ARG A 62 -25.64 22.53 -13.88
C ARG A 62 -25.02 23.12 -15.14
N LEU A 63 -23.71 23.33 -15.17
CA LEU A 63 -23.03 23.92 -16.33
C LEU A 63 -23.06 22.98 -17.54
N LEU A 64 -22.91 21.68 -17.33
CA LEU A 64 -23.03 20.69 -18.41
C LEU A 64 -24.46 20.68 -18.97
N GLY A 65 -25.48 20.72 -18.11
CA GLY A 65 -26.88 20.83 -18.53
C GLY A 65 -27.13 22.05 -19.41
N GLN A 66 -26.56 23.22 -19.05
CA GLN A 66 -26.65 24.44 -19.86
C GLN A 66 -25.92 24.34 -21.21
N ALA A 67 -24.79 23.63 -21.25
CA ALA A 67 -24.07 23.40 -22.50
C ALA A 67 -24.86 22.53 -23.48
N LEU A 68 -25.61 21.56 -22.96
CA LEU A 68 -26.34 20.55 -23.74
C LEU A 68 -27.84 20.87 -23.96
N ALA A 69 -28.39 21.90 -23.32
CA ALA A 69 -29.83 22.20 -23.29
C ALA A 69 -30.51 22.28 -24.66
N ASP A 70 -29.81 22.79 -25.68
CA ASP A 70 -30.34 22.95 -27.04
C ASP A 70 -30.10 21.73 -27.94
N LEU A 71 -29.45 20.68 -27.42
CA LEU A 71 -29.14 19.46 -28.15
C LEU A 71 -30.21 18.40 -27.88
N GLY A 72 -30.59 17.65 -28.91
CA GLY A 72 -31.52 16.54 -28.72
C GLY A 72 -30.90 15.47 -27.81
N ARG A 73 -31.57 15.07 -26.72
CA ARG A 73 -31.03 14.10 -25.75
C ARG A 73 -30.54 12.79 -26.36
N SER A 74 -31.15 12.36 -27.46
CA SER A 74 -30.76 11.14 -28.21
C SER A 74 -29.55 11.32 -29.13
N SER A 75 -28.93 12.51 -29.17
CA SER A 75 -27.76 12.80 -30.01
C SER A 75 -26.42 12.74 -29.27
N TYR A 76 -26.43 12.55 -27.95
CA TYR A 76 -25.22 12.33 -27.15
C TYR A 76 -25.45 11.27 -26.05
N CYS A 77 -24.36 10.70 -25.55
CA CYS A 77 -24.30 9.85 -24.38
C CYS A 77 -23.94 10.67 -23.14
N LEU A 78 -24.67 10.47 -22.05
CA LEU A 78 -24.41 11.11 -20.77
C LEU A 78 -24.01 10.08 -19.73
N VAL A 79 -22.81 10.23 -19.18
CA VAL A 79 -22.26 9.39 -18.12
C VAL A 79 -22.28 10.19 -16.82
N GLY A 80 -23.02 9.70 -15.82
CA GLY A 80 -23.06 10.28 -14.48
C GLY A 80 -22.31 9.41 -13.48
N ALA A 81 -21.89 9.99 -12.36
CA ALA A 81 -21.33 9.24 -11.25
C ALA A 81 -21.84 9.77 -9.90
N VAL A 82 -22.24 8.86 -9.02
CA VAL A 82 -22.78 9.16 -7.67
C VAL A 82 -22.15 8.22 -6.64
N GLY A 83 -21.99 8.67 -5.39
CA GLY A 83 -21.42 7.82 -4.33
C GLY A 83 -20.77 8.57 -3.16
N HIS A 84 -20.55 9.88 -3.33
CA HIS A 84 -20.13 10.74 -2.24
C HIS A 84 -21.34 11.45 -1.63
N ASP A 85 -21.35 11.61 -0.30
CA ASP A 85 -22.39 12.34 0.41
C ASP A 85 -21.95 13.76 0.78
N PHE A 86 -22.33 14.70 -0.08
CA PHE A 86 -22.23 16.14 0.17
C PHE A 86 -23.56 16.78 0.60
N TYR A 87 -24.61 15.97 0.79
CA TYR A 87 -25.93 16.44 1.22
C TYR A 87 -26.04 16.48 2.74
N THR A 88 -25.58 15.41 3.39
CA THR A 88 -25.57 15.27 4.85
C THR A 88 -24.17 15.09 5.43
N GLY A 89 -23.20 14.66 4.62
CA GLY A 89 -21.81 14.53 5.02
C GLY A 89 -21.04 15.85 5.07
N SER A 90 -20.06 15.93 5.97
CA SER A 90 -19.12 17.06 6.04
C SER A 90 -17.84 16.76 5.27
N ARG A 91 -17.35 17.75 4.51
CA ARG A 91 -16.09 17.59 3.75
C ARG A 91 -14.89 17.50 4.69
N ALA A 92 -14.13 16.41 4.61
CA ALA A 92 -12.97 16.15 5.45
C ALA A 92 -11.66 16.63 4.78
N GLY A 93 -11.52 17.94 4.56
CA GLY A 93 -10.34 18.53 3.92
C GLY A 93 -10.06 17.92 2.54
N GLU A 94 -8.82 17.48 2.32
CA GLU A 94 -8.36 16.83 1.08
C GLU A 94 -8.96 15.44 0.84
N LYS A 95 -9.50 14.78 1.88
CA LYS A 95 -10.17 13.47 1.75
C LYS A 95 -11.53 13.56 1.04
N GLY A 96 -12.02 14.78 0.82
CA GLY A 96 -13.29 15.04 0.16
C GLY A 96 -14.49 14.71 1.04
N PHE A 97 -15.62 14.44 0.41
CA PHE A 97 -16.85 14.02 1.08
C PHE A 97 -16.82 12.53 1.39
N PRO A 98 -17.40 12.11 2.54
CA PRO A 98 -17.55 10.70 2.89
C PRO A 98 -18.34 9.94 1.83
N ARG A 99 -18.12 8.62 1.75
CA ARG A 99 -18.94 7.77 0.87
C ARG A 99 -20.31 7.58 1.47
N PHE A 100 -21.31 7.36 0.63
CA PHE A 100 -22.65 7.17 1.15
C PHE A 100 -22.78 5.90 2.01
N THR A 101 -21.87 4.95 1.85
CA THR A 101 -21.77 3.72 2.64
C THR A 101 -21.10 3.90 4.00
N ASP A 102 -20.61 5.11 4.33
CA ASP A 102 -19.95 5.38 5.61
C ASP A 102 -20.89 5.03 6.79
N PRO A 103 -20.50 4.08 7.66
CA PRO A 103 -21.30 3.66 8.80
C PRO A 103 -21.59 4.79 9.81
N GLU A 104 -20.82 5.88 9.81
CA GLU A 104 -21.08 7.04 10.65
C GLU A 104 -22.23 7.92 10.11
N LEU A 105 -22.59 7.78 8.82
CA LEU A 105 -23.65 8.56 8.18
C LEU A 105 -25.00 7.85 8.16
N ARG A 106 -25.00 6.55 7.85
CA ARG A 106 -26.23 5.79 7.63
C ARG A 106 -26.00 4.29 7.75
N ASP A 107 -27.07 3.57 8.04
CA ASP A 107 -27.10 2.12 7.94
C ASP A 107 -27.44 1.65 6.51
N ASP A 108 -27.38 0.35 6.31
CA ASP A 108 -27.56 -0.29 5.01
C ASP A 108 -29.00 -0.22 4.46
N THR A 109 -29.99 0.12 5.29
CA THR A 109 -31.39 0.28 4.87
C THR A 109 -31.62 1.57 4.10
N GLN A 110 -30.69 2.53 4.22
CA GLN A 110 -30.80 3.85 3.61
C GLN A 110 -30.04 3.95 2.27
N TYR A 111 -29.26 2.95 1.90
CA TYR A 111 -28.44 2.94 0.66
C TYR A 111 -29.28 3.17 -0.60
N ALA A 112 -30.39 2.46 -0.75
CA ALA A 112 -31.29 2.61 -1.91
C ALA A 112 -31.86 4.02 -2.02
N SER A 113 -32.41 4.54 -0.92
CA SER A 113 -32.99 5.89 -0.88
C SER A 113 -31.95 6.98 -1.19
N TYR A 114 -30.70 6.78 -0.76
CA TYR A 114 -29.62 7.72 -1.05
C TYR A 114 -29.27 7.72 -2.54
N LEU A 115 -29.02 6.55 -3.13
CA LEU A 115 -28.64 6.42 -4.54
C LEU A 115 -29.73 6.95 -5.47
N GLN A 116 -31.01 6.69 -5.16
CA GLN A 116 -32.14 7.27 -5.87
C GLN A 116 -32.13 8.80 -5.79
N MET A 117 -32.09 9.35 -4.58
CA MET A 117 -32.11 10.80 -4.36
C MET A 117 -30.93 11.51 -5.06
N ALA A 118 -29.72 10.97 -4.94
CA ALA A 118 -28.53 11.56 -5.55
C ALA A 118 -28.63 11.56 -7.08
N THR A 119 -29.11 10.46 -7.66
CA THR A 119 -29.32 10.31 -9.11
C THR A 119 -30.38 11.27 -9.63
N GLU A 120 -31.55 11.33 -9.00
CA GLU A 120 -32.63 12.24 -9.38
C GLU A 120 -32.21 13.70 -9.30
N LYS A 121 -31.48 14.09 -8.25
CA LYS A 121 -30.95 15.46 -8.12
C LYS A 121 -29.90 15.79 -9.18
N ALA A 122 -29.04 14.84 -9.56
CA ALA A 122 -28.08 15.05 -10.64
C ALA A 122 -28.78 15.25 -11.98
N LEU A 123 -29.75 14.39 -12.31
CA LEU A 123 -30.58 14.50 -13.52
C LEU A 123 -31.35 15.83 -13.56
N GLN A 124 -31.91 16.27 -12.42
CA GLN A 124 -32.57 17.56 -12.30
C GLN A 124 -31.62 18.73 -12.63
N ARG A 125 -30.38 18.72 -12.13
CA ARG A 125 -29.38 19.76 -12.43
C ARG A 125 -28.96 19.76 -13.89
N LEU A 126 -28.86 18.58 -14.50
CA LEU A 126 -28.54 18.38 -15.92
C LEU A 126 -29.70 18.74 -16.85
N GLY A 127 -30.94 18.80 -16.34
CA GLY A 127 -32.14 19.07 -17.15
C GLY A 127 -32.54 17.89 -18.04
N THR A 128 -32.27 16.66 -17.62
CA THR A 128 -32.60 15.43 -18.36
C THR A 128 -33.24 14.39 -17.44
N ASP A 129 -33.80 13.34 -18.04
CA ASP A 129 -34.58 12.29 -17.42
C ASP A 129 -33.80 10.98 -17.21
N TYR A 130 -32.68 10.79 -17.90
CA TYR A 130 -31.86 9.58 -17.75
C TYR A 130 -30.37 9.78 -18.05
N PHE A 131 -29.55 8.93 -17.43
CA PHE A 131 -28.15 8.68 -17.81
C PHE A 131 -28.05 7.52 -18.81
N ASP A 132 -27.15 7.60 -19.79
CA ASP A 132 -26.83 6.42 -20.61
C ASP A 132 -25.99 5.42 -19.81
N LEU A 133 -25.16 5.92 -18.89
CA LEU A 133 -24.37 5.13 -17.95
C LEU A 133 -24.30 5.84 -16.59
N LEU A 134 -24.59 5.12 -15.52
CA LEU A 134 -24.40 5.60 -14.15
C LEU A 134 -23.28 4.80 -13.47
N LEU A 135 -22.28 5.51 -12.96
CA LEU A 135 -21.12 4.92 -12.29
C LEU A 135 -21.24 5.05 -10.77
N LEU A 136 -20.97 3.97 -10.05
CA LEU A 136 -20.73 4.01 -8.61
C LEU A 136 -19.37 4.68 -8.36
N HIS A 137 -19.40 5.88 -7.78
CA HIS A 137 -18.24 6.76 -7.68
C HIS A 137 -17.41 6.49 -6.42
N ASN A 138 -16.15 6.10 -6.63
CA ASN A 138 -15.14 5.84 -5.61
C ASN A 138 -15.64 4.96 -4.45
N PRO A 139 -16.28 3.81 -4.70
CA PRO A 139 -16.81 2.98 -3.60
C PRO A 139 -15.69 2.61 -2.61
N ASP A 140 -16.05 2.57 -1.34
CA ASP A 140 -15.22 1.96 -0.30
C ASP A 140 -15.47 0.45 -0.24
N TRP A 141 -14.88 -0.23 0.74
CA TRP A 141 -15.02 -1.68 0.88
C TRP A 141 -16.49 -2.15 0.96
N LEU A 142 -17.38 -1.37 1.60
CA LEU A 142 -18.81 -1.66 1.62
C LEU A 142 -19.45 -1.41 0.26
N GLY A 143 -19.11 -0.32 -0.41
CA GLY A 143 -19.60 -0.01 -1.75
C GLY A 143 -19.28 -1.11 -2.77
N TYR A 144 -18.09 -1.73 -2.70
CA TYR A 144 -17.74 -2.84 -3.59
C TYR A 144 -18.46 -4.15 -3.24
N SER A 145 -18.70 -4.41 -1.94
CA SER A 145 -19.04 -5.76 -1.48
C SER A 145 -20.49 -5.95 -1.02
N HIS A 146 -21.17 -4.90 -0.58
CA HIS A 146 -22.44 -5.01 0.11
C HIS A 146 -23.63 -5.24 -0.86
N PRO A 147 -24.40 -6.34 -0.73
CA PRO A 147 -25.48 -6.68 -1.68
C PRO A 147 -26.52 -5.58 -1.87
N LYS A 148 -26.96 -4.93 -0.78
CA LYS A 148 -27.96 -3.83 -0.85
C LYS A 148 -27.52 -2.63 -1.71
N VAL A 149 -26.21 -2.40 -1.89
CA VAL A 149 -25.72 -1.36 -2.82
C VAL A 149 -26.02 -1.77 -4.26
N TRP A 150 -25.74 -3.03 -4.59
CA TRP A 150 -25.93 -3.58 -5.93
C TRP A 150 -27.40 -3.80 -6.28
N GLU A 151 -28.23 -4.21 -5.32
CA GLU A 151 -29.69 -4.24 -5.43
C GLU A 151 -30.24 -2.84 -5.74
N ALA A 152 -29.80 -1.82 -4.99
CA ALA A 152 -30.21 -0.44 -5.24
C ALA A 152 -29.79 0.08 -6.62
N LEU A 153 -28.59 -0.26 -7.10
CA LEU A 153 -28.17 0.09 -8.45
C LEU A 153 -29.05 -0.60 -9.52
N ALA A 154 -29.42 -1.86 -9.29
CA ALA A 154 -30.35 -2.58 -10.17
C ALA A 154 -31.74 -1.89 -10.21
N ASP A 155 -32.26 -1.43 -9.08
CA ASP A 155 -33.52 -0.67 -9.01
C ASP A 155 -33.46 0.65 -9.82
N LEU A 156 -32.30 1.32 -9.84
CA LEU A 156 -32.09 2.52 -10.69
C LEU A 156 -32.11 2.19 -12.19
N MET A 157 -31.59 1.02 -12.57
CA MET A 157 -31.69 0.56 -13.95
C MET A 157 -33.14 0.19 -14.31
N GLU A 158 -33.86 -0.50 -13.42
CA GLU A 158 -35.25 -0.90 -13.64
C GLU A 158 -36.20 0.31 -13.74
N SER A 159 -35.98 1.35 -12.93
CA SER A 159 -36.71 2.62 -13.00
C SER A 159 -36.36 3.46 -14.24
N LYS A 160 -35.39 3.02 -15.06
CA LYS A 160 -34.96 3.65 -16.32
C LYS A 160 -34.34 5.04 -16.17
N VAL A 161 -33.95 5.44 -14.96
CA VAL A 161 -33.15 6.65 -14.75
C VAL A 161 -31.70 6.46 -15.22
N THR A 162 -31.28 5.21 -15.43
CA THR A 162 -30.06 4.85 -16.16
C THR A 162 -30.29 3.65 -17.07
N ARG A 163 -29.50 3.53 -18.15
CA ARG A 163 -29.54 2.40 -19.08
C ARG A 163 -28.47 1.35 -18.82
N MET A 164 -27.30 1.80 -18.37
CA MET A 164 -26.15 0.98 -18.05
C MET A 164 -25.62 1.36 -16.67
N LEU A 165 -24.90 0.43 -16.07
CA LEU A 165 -24.26 0.61 -14.77
C LEU A 165 -22.76 0.37 -14.86
N GLY A 166 -22.02 0.92 -13.91
CA GLY A 166 -20.60 0.68 -13.81
C GLY A 166 -19.99 1.14 -12.50
N ILE A 167 -18.66 1.02 -12.41
CA ILE A 167 -17.88 1.47 -11.25
C ILE A 167 -16.83 2.48 -11.70
N ALA A 168 -16.62 3.53 -10.90
CA ALA A 168 -15.51 4.47 -11.04
C ALA A 168 -14.62 4.45 -9.78
N PRO A 169 -13.65 3.51 -9.67
CA PRO A 169 -12.67 3.49 -8.57
C PRO A 169 -11.83 4.78 -8.48
N GLY A 170 -11.46 5.14 -7.25
CA GLY A 170 -10.63 6.31 -6.96
C GLY A 170 -10.70 6.76 -5.50
N PRO A 171 -10.03 7.87 -5.12
CA PRO A 171 -9.45 8.86 -6.02
C PRO A 171 -8.07 8.51 -6.60
N ALA A 172 -7.45 7.39 -6.19
CA ALA A 172 -6.17 6.92 -6.72
C ALA A 172 -6.26 5.44 -7.13
N ASN A 173 -5.15 4.91 -7.64
CA ASN A 173 -5.02 3.50 -8.01
C ASN A 173 -4.93 2.55 -6.80
N GLY A 174 -5.25 1.27 -7.02
CA GLY A 174 -5.01 0.18 -6.07
C GLY A 174 -6.18 -0.76 -5.80
N PHE A 175 -7.41 -0.37 -6.17
CA PHE A 175 -8.63 -1.16 -5.95
C PHE A 175 -8.76 -2.41 -6.85
N THR A 176 -7.65 -2.96 -7.33
CA THR A 176 -7.61 -4.04 -8.33
C THR A 176 -8.41 -5.26 -7.87
N LEU A 177 -8.15 -5.77 -6.66
CA LEU A 177 -8.85 -6.94 -6.14
C LEU A 177 -10.30 -6.65 -5.78
N ASP A 178 -10.61 -5.42 -5.38
CA ASP A 178 -11.98 -4.99 -5.10
C ASP A 178 -12.83 -5.00 -6.37
N ILE A 179 -12.28 -4.48 -7.47
CA ILE A 179 -12.93 -4.48 -8.79
C ILE A 179 -13.09 -5.90 -9.33
N LEU A 180 -12.05 -6.74 -9.25
CA LEU A 180 -12.12 -8.13 -9.68
C LEU A 180 -13.19 -8.90 -8.89
N SER A 181 -13.24 -8.73 -7.57
CA SER A 181 -14.26 -9.35 -6.75
C SER A 181 -15.68 -8.81 -7.06
N ALA A 182 -15.81 -7.53 -7.40
CA ALA A 182 -17.10 -6.97 -7.84
C ALA A 182 -17.52 -7.55 -9.21
N PHE A 183 -16.60 -7.71 -10.16
CA PHE A 183 -16.88 -8.34 -11.45
C PHE A 183 -17.37 -9.78 -11.28
N GLU A 184 -16.75 -10.56 -10.42
CA GLU A 184 -17.14 -11.95 -10.20
C GLU A 184 -18.54 -12.09 -9.59
N ARG A 185 -18.91 -11.16 -8.70
CA ARG A 185 -20.20 -11.19 -8.01
C ARG A 185 -21.33 -10.52 -8.78
N TYR A 186 -21.02 -9.48 -9.55
CA TYR A 186 -22.01 -8.54 -10.08
C TYR A 186 -21.80 -8.18 -11.56
N SER A 187 -21.00 -8.94 -12.33
CA SER A 187 -20.78 -8.67 -13.77
C SER A 187 -22.06 -8.52 -14.59
N SER A 188 -23.15 -9.21 -14.23
CA SER A 188 -24.45 -9.03 -14.91
C SER A 188 -25.05 -7.62 -14.76
N LEU A 189 -24.56 -6.84 -13.80
CA LEU A 189 -24.96 -5.45 -13.53
C LEU A 189 -23.84 -4.45 -13.89
N ILE A 190 -22.67 -4.88 -14.34
CA ILE A 190 -21.54 -3.97 -14.60
C ILE A 190 -21.26 -3.98 -16.09
N ASP A 191 -21.77 -2.98 -16.80
CA ASP A 191 -21.50 -2.77 -18.22
C ASP A 191 -20.13 -2.11 -18.43
N TRP A 192 -19.74 -1.21 -17.51
CA TRP A 192 -18.52 -0.41 -17.62
C TRP A 192 -17.73 -0.30 -16.32
N VAL A 193 -16.41 -0.17 -16.44
CA VAL A 193 -15.52 0.28 -15.36
C VAL A 193 -14.69 1.47 -15.83
N MET A 194 -14.53 2.47 -14.99
CA MET A 194 -13.66 3.61 -15.26
C MET A 194 -12.31 3.46 -14.53
N LEU A 195 -11.21 3.33 -15.27
CA LEU A 195 -9.88 3.06 -14.70
C LEU A 195 -8.90 4.22 -14.98
N ILE A 196 -8.01 4.51 -14.03
CA ILE A 196 -6.82 5.30 -14.34
C ILE A 196 -5.88 4.40 -15.14
N LEU A 197 -5.66 4.72 -16.41
CA LEU A 197 -4.81 3.94 -17.29
C LEU A 197 -4.19 4.87 -18.34
N ASN A 198 -2.87 4.92 -18.40
CA ASN A 198 -2.12 5.72 -19.35
C ASN A 198 -0.72 5.14 -19.59
N PRO A 199 0.01 5.59 -20.62
CA PRO A 199 1.29 4.98 -20.97
C PRO A 199 2.41 5.14 -19.93
N LEU A 200 2.28 6.01 -18.93
CA LEU A 200 3.24 6.17 -17.83
C LEU A 200 2.74 5.59 -16.50
N GLU A 201 1.50 5.07 -16.49
CA GLU A 201 0.85 4.48 -15.32
C GLU A 201 -0.03 3.28 -15.73
N PRO A 202 0.53 2.24 -16.39
CA PRO A 202 -0.20 1.02 -16.69
C PRO A 202 -0.60 0.24 -15.43
N TRP A 203 0.31 0.17 -14.45
CA TRP A 203 0.08 -0.54 -13.20
C TRP A 203 -0.62 0.35 -12.18
N PRO A 204 -1.54 -0.18 -11.36
CA PRO A 204 -2.00 -1.57 -11.28
C PRO A 204 -3.26 -1.87 -12.12
N SER A 205 -3.85 -0.86 -12.76
CA SER A 205 -5.14 -1.00 -13.47
C SER A 205 -5.09 -2.00 -14.61
N ASN A 206 -3.93 -2.19 -15.25
CA ASN A 206 -3.75 -3.18 -16.31
C ASN A 206 -4.07 -4.62 -15.85
N LEU A 207 -3.94 -4.92 -14.56
CA LEU A 207 -4.25 -6.23 -13.98
C LEU A 207 -5.76 -6.55 -14.01
N VAL A 208 -6.63 -5.53 -14.15
CA VAL A 208 -8.09 -5.71 -14.25
C VAL A 208 -8.53 -6.04 -15.69
N LEU A 209 -7.73 -5.68 -16.70
CA LEU A 209 -8.13 -5.73 -18.11
C LEU A 209 -8.48 -7.14 -18.61
N PRO A 210 -7.75 -8.21 -18.27
CA PRO A 210 -8.12 -9.57 -18.71
C PRO A 210 -9.51 -9.98 -18.19
N ALA A 211 -9.86 -9.60 -16.97
CA ALA A 211 -11.17 -9.88 -16.40
C ALA A 211 -12.28 -9.06 -17.04
N ALA A 212 -12.01 -7.78 -17.31
CA ALA A 212 -12.93 -6.92 -18.02
C ALA A 212 -13.26 -7.49 -19.41
N GLU A 213 -12.25 -7.90 -20.17
CA GLU A 213 -12.41 -8.53 -21.49
C GLU A 213 -13.21 -9.83 -21.40
N GLN A 214 -12.81 -10.75 -20.52
CA GLN A 214 -13.43 -12.07 -20.40
C GLN A 214 -14.89 -12.00 -19.96
N LEU A 215 -15.24 -11.04 -19.09
CA LEU A 215 -16.59 -10.87 -18.55
C LEU A 215 -17.45 -9.89 -19.36
N GLY A 216 -16.91 -9.32 -20.44
CA GLY A 216 -17.63 -8.37 -21.29
C GLY A 216 -17.86 -7.00 -20.66
N VAL A 217 -17.09 -6.63 -19.63
CA VAL A 217 -17.12 -5.30 -19.02
C VAL A 217 -16.23 -4.36 -19.83
N LYS A 218 -16.79 -3.25 -20.32
CA LYS A 218 -16.03 -2.26 -21.09
C LYS A 218 -15.25 -1.33 -20.18
N VAL A 219 -14.06 -0.90 -20.61
CA VAL A 219 -13.24 0.05 -19.84
C VAL A 219 -13.33 1.46 -20.45
N LEU A 220 -13.64 2.43 -19.59
CA LEU A 220 -13.54 3.87 -19.84
C LEU A 220 -12.28 4.40 -19.14
N ALA A 221 -11.20 4.60 -19.88
CA ALA A 221 -9.92 5.00 -19.29
C ALA A 221 -9.86 6.52 -19.04
N ARG A 222 -9.54 6.91 -17.80
CA ARG A 222 -9.35 8.31 -17.38
C ARG A 222 -7.90 8.61 -17.04
N VAL A 223 -7.58 9.91 -16.93
CA VAL A 223 -6.20 10.40 -16.65
C VAL A 223 -5.22 9.89 -17.71
N VAL A 224 -5.69 9.78 -18.95
CA VAL A 224 -4.89 9.40 -20.13
C VAL A 224 -3.78 10.44 -20.39
N ASP A 225 -4.01 11.67 -19.96
CA ASP A 225 -3.08 12.80 -20.03
C ASP A 225 -1.90 12.71 -19.04
N HIS A 226 -1.94 11.80 -18.07
CA HIS A 226 -0.97 11.68 -16.97
C HIS A 226 -0.70 13.01 -16.23
N GLY A 227 -1.76 13.69 -15.78
CA GLY A 227 -1.62 14.96 -15.04
C GLY A 227 -1.10 16.11 -15.91
N GLY A 228 -1.39 16.08 -17.21
CA GLY A 228 -1.02 17.08 -18.19
C GLY A 228 0.26 16.80 -19.00
N LEU A 229 1.05 15.78 -18.66
CA LEU A 229 2.30 15.50 -19.39
C LEU A 229 2.07 15.19 -20.87
N PHE A 230 1.06 14.39 -21.20
CA PHE A 230 0.74 14.06 -22.59
C PHE A 230 0.04 15.20 -23.35
N LEU A 231 -0.34 16.29 -22.68
CA LEU A 231 -0.83 17.51 -23.34
C LEU A 231 0.32 18.36 -23.93
N ASP A 232 1.56 17.99 -23.60
CA ASP A 232 2.78 18.58 -24.15
C ASP A 232 2.89 20.09 -23.92
N SER A 233 2.34 20.55 -22.78
CA SER A 233 2.27 21.97 -22.41
C SER A 233 2.92 22.27 -21.06
N LEU A 234 3.44 21.24 -20.37
CA LEU A 234 4.09 21.35 -19.06
C LEU A 234 5.57 21.02 -19.18
N ARG A 235 6.45 21.95 -18.81
CA ARG A 235 7.91 21.82 -18.87
C ARG A 235 8.55 21.84 -17.48
N PRO A 236 9.75 21.25 -17.31
CA PRO A 236 10.57 21.43 -16.11
C PRO A 236 10.70 22.91 -15.70
N GLY A 237 10.45 23.20 -14.42
CA GLY A 237 10.50 24.56 -13.86
C GLY A 237 9.26 25.44 -14.11
N ASP A 238 8.25 24.96 -14.86
CA ASP A 238 7.00 25.71 -15.00
C ASP A 238 6.26 25.85 -13.65
N PRO A 239 5.56 26.97 -13.43
CA PRO A 239 4.85 27.19 -12.17
C PRO A 239 3.62 26.28 -12.05
N ILE A 240 3.58 25.47 -11.00
CA ILE A 240 2.38 24.76 -10.56
C ILE A 240 1.78 25.53 -9.37
N PRO A 241 0.53 26.01 -9.44
CA PRO A 241 -0.13 26.69 -8.33
C PRO A 241 -0.17 25.83 -7.06
N ARG A 242 -0.10 26.48 -5.89
CA ARG A 242 -0.17 25.75 -4.60
C ARG A 242 -1.48 25.00 -4.39
N ASN A 243 -2.57 25.50 -4.95
CA ASN A 243 -3.89 24.87 -4.91
C ASN A 243 -4.12 23.87 -6.04
N ASP A 244 -3.13 23.67 -6.93
CA ASP A 244 -3.19 22.63 -7.95
C ASP A 244 -2.88 21.28 -7.32
N HIS A 245 -3.73 20.29 -7.58
CA HIS A 245 -3.57 18.94 -7.04
C HIS A 245 -2.24 18.27 -7.45
N ARG A 246 -1.58 18.74 -8.52
CA ARG A 246 -0.27 18.24 -8.95
C ARG A 246 0.87 18.73 -8.06
N ALA A 247 0.64 19.72 -7.20
CA ALA A 247 1.62 20.17 -6.22
C ALA A 247 1.95 19.08 -5.16
N PHE A 248 1.09 18.07 -5.02
CA PHE A 248 1.30 16.92 -4.13
C PHE A 248 2.09 15.77 -4.78
N ARG A 249 2.42 15.87 -6.07
CA ARG A 249 3.27 14.88 -6.75
C ARG A 249 4.71 14.96 -6.24
N PRO A 250 5.50 13.88 -6.34
CA PRO A 250 6.91 13.90 -5.93
C PRO A 250 7.67 15.06 -6.58
N PRO A 251 8.65 15.67 -5.86
CA PRO A 251 9.54 16.64 -6.48
C PRO A 251 10.19 16.08 -7.75
N ASN A 252 10.34 16.92 -8.76
CA ASN A 252 10.95 16.57 -10.04
C ASN A 252 10.22 15.50 -10.89
N TRP A 253 8.93 15.23 -10.62
CA TRP A 253 8.17 14.23 -11.37
C TRP A 253 8.05 14.56 -12.88
N ILE A 254 8.07 15.85 -13.23
CA ILE A 254 8.05 16.32 -14.63
C ILE A 254 9.38 15.97 -15.29
N GLU A 255 10.49 16.33 -14.64
CA GLU A 255 11.87 16.08 -15.08
C GLU A 255 12.13 14.58 -15.24
N ALA A 256 11.67 13.77 -14.30
CA ALA A 256 11.81 12.32 -14.33
C ALA A 256 11.06 11.67 -15.51
N ALA A 257 9.96 12.29 -15.97
CA ALA A 257 9.18 11.79 -17.09
C ALA A 257 9.74 12.20 -18.46
N GLN A 258 10.52 13.29 -18.56
CA GLN A 258 11.01 13.83 -19.84
C GLN A 258 11.71 12.79 -20.73
N PRO A 259 12.67 11.97 -20.24
CA PRO A 259 13.34 11.00 -21.11
C PRO A 259 12.39 9.96 -21.71
N LYS A 260 11.33 9.59 -20.97
CA LYS A 260 10.30 8.65 -21.44
C LYS A 260 9.40 9.34 -22.47
N LEU A 261 8.99 10.59 -22.21
CA LEU A 261 8.15 11.37 -23.11
C LEU A 261 8.83 11.63 -24.45
N GLU A 262 10.13 11.94 -24.48
CA GLU A 262 10.85 12.16 -25.73
C GLU A 262 10.92 10.90 -26.60
N ARG A 263 11.14 9.73 -25.99
CA ARG A 263 11.04 8.45 -26.71
C ARG A 263 9.64 8.18 -27.27
N MET A 264 8.61 8.48 -26.48
CA MET A 264 7.21 8.36 -26.91
C MET A 264 6.87 9.38 -28.02
N ARG A 265 7.48 10.56 -28.00
CA ARG A 265 7.31 11.61 -29.00
C ARG A 265 7.85 11.18 -30.37
N GLU A 266 9.03 10.55 -30.42
CA GLU A 266 9.59 9.97 -31.65
C GLU A 266 8.59 9.01 -32.32
N ILE A 267 7.93 8.16 -31.52
CA ILE A 267 6.91 7.22 -32.00
C ILE A 267 5.67 7.98 -32.49
N ALA A 268 5.20 8.98 -31.73
CA ALA A 268 4.03 9.77 -32.10
C ALA A 268 4.22 10.50 -33.44
N GLU A 269 5.38 11.15 -33.62
CA GLU A 269 5.74 11.88 -34.83
C GLU A 269 5.84 10.95 -36.05
N GLY A 270 6.35 9.73 -35.87
CA GLY A 270 6.40 8.71 -36.93
C GLY A 270 5.02 8.35 -37.51
N HIS A 271 3.96 8.51 -36.72
CA HIS A 271 2.57 8.26 -37.14
C HIS A 271 1.76 9.52 -37.44
N GLY A 272 2.39 10.70 -37.33
CA GLY A 272 1.75 12.01 -37.46
C GLY A 272 0.75 12.31 -36.35
N MET A 273 1.00 11.83 -35.13
CA MET A 273 0.15 12.02 -33.95
C MET A 273 0.76 13.01 -32.96
N THR A 274 -0.08 13.70 -32.19
CA THR A 274 0.39 14.41 -30.99
C THR A 274 0.63 13.45 -29.83
N LEU A 275 1.32 13.88 -28.77
CA LEU A 275 1.50 13.05 -27.57
C LEU A 275 0.17 12.67 -26.91
N LEU A 276 -0.83 13.55 -26.92
CA LEU A 276 -2.18 13.25 -26.43
C LEU A 276 -2.81 12.13 -27.26
N GLN A 277 -2.71 12.21 -28.58
CA GLN A 277 -3.24 11.19 -29.48
C GLN A 277 -2.50 9.86 -29.33
N LEU A 278 -1.18 9.87 -29.15
CA LEU A 278 -0.40 8.67 -28.82
C LEU A 278 -0.91 8.02 -27.53
N ALA A 279 -1.09 8.80 -26.46
CA ALA A 279 -1.58 8.28 -25.19
C ALA A 279 -2.99 7.67 -25.32
N CYS A 280 -3.88 8.33 -26.06
CA CYS A 280 -5.19 7.79 -26.41
C CYS A 280 -5.08 6.48 -27.20
N GLN A 281 -4.25 6.42 -28.25
CA GLN A 281 -4.09 5.22 -29.08
C GLN A 281 -3.50 4.04 -28.32
N TRP A 282 -2.47 4.28 -27.50
CA TRP A 282 -1.89 3.22 -26.67
C TRP A 282 -2.90 2.66 -25.66
N THR A 283 -3.72 3.55 -25.09
CA THR A 283 -4.75 3.16 -24.12
C THR A 283 -5.90 2.40 -24.80
N LEU A 284 -6.36 2.85 -25.98
CA LEU A 284 -7.37 2.18 -26.79
C LEU A 284 -6.86 0.86 -27.42
N ALA A 285 -5.55 0.65 -27.51
CA ALA A 285 -4.98 -0.60 -27.99
C ALA A 285 -5.14 -1.75 -26.99
N GLN A 286 -5.52 -1.46 -25.73
CA GLN A 286 -5.79 -2.49 -24.74
C GLN A 286 -7.17 -3.11 -25.01
N PRO A 287 -7.32 -4.45 -25.12
CA PRO A 287 -8.53 -5.09 -25.62
C PRO A 287 -9.84 -4.69 -24.90
N ALA A 288 -9.79 -4.53 -23.58
CA ALA A 288 -10.97 -4.16 -22.79
C ALA A 288 -11.34 -2.67 -22.87
N VAL A 289 -10.45 -1.80 -23.38
CA VAL A 289 -10.66 -0.35 -23.40
C VAL A 289 -11.48 0.04 -24.61
N ALA A 290 -12.71 0.50 -24.35
CA ALA A 290 -13.63 0.94 -25.37
C ALA A 290 -13.65 2.46 -25.55
N SER A 291 -13.25 3.23 -24.53
CA SER A 291 -13.30 4.70 -24.56
C SER A 291 -12.24 5.35 -23.68
N VAL A 292 -11.76 6.52 -24.07
CA VAL A 292 -10.81 7.35 -23.30
C VAL A 292 -11.40 8.72 -22.94
N VAL A 293 -11.11 9.20 -21.73
CA VAL A 293 -11.52 10.50 -21.22
C VAL A 293 -10.31 11.21 -20.58
N PRO A 294 -9.42 11.83 -21.39
CA PRO A 294 -8.31 12.62 -20.86
C PRO A 294 -8.81 13.86 -20.12
N THR A 295 -8.00 14.33 -19.19
CA THR A 295 -8.22 15.61 -18.50
C THR A 295 -7.65 16.73 -19.36
N LEU A 296 -8.52 17.53 -19.99
CA LEU A 296 -8.07 18.68 -20.78
C LEU A 296 -7.90 19.89 -19.87
N ILE A 297 -6.68 20.43 -19.81
CA ILE A 297 -6.33 21.59 -18.98
C ILE A 297 -5.49 22.58 -19.77
N GLN A 298 -5.57 23.85 -19.40
CA GLN A 298 -4.72 24.90 -19.94
C GLN A 298 -3.67 25.26 -18.88
N GLU A 299 -2.39 25.05 -19.17
CA GLU A 299 -1.32 25.45 -18.23
C GLU A 299 -1.19 26.97 -18.16
N LEU A 300 -0.63 27.46 -17.05
CA LEU A 300 -0.46 28.90 -16.81
C LEU A 300 0.71 29.51 -17.58
N ALA A 301 1.64 28.68 -18.05
CA ALA A 301 2.82 29.15 -18.75
C ALA A 301 2.42 29.79 -20.10
N PRO A 302 3.05 30.91 -20.52
CA PRO A 302 2.66 31.60 -21.75
C PRO A 302 2.78 30.78 -23.04
N HIS A 303 3.57 29.71 -23.02
CA HIS A 303 3.79 28.82 -24.16
C HIS A 303 2.79 27.66 -24.22
N ALA A 304 1.92 27.54 -23.21
CA ALA A 304 0.96 26.45 -23.10
C ALA A 304 -0.11 26.52 -24.19
N LYS A 305 -0.57 25.35 -24.65
CA LYS A 305 -1.66 25.28 -25.62
C LYS A 305 -2.98 25.73 -24.98
N PRO A 306 -3.84 26.46 -25.72
CA PRO A 306 -5.19 26.73 -25.25
C PRO A 306 -6.00 25.42 -25.21
N ILE A 307 -6.90 25.30 -24.24
CA ILE A 307 -7.72 24.09 -24.05
C ILE A 307 -8.53 23.72 -25.31
N GLU A 308 -8.93 24.72 -26.11
CA GLU A 308 -9.68 24.51 -27.34
C GLU A 308 -8.85 23.81 -28.42
N SER A 309 -7.52 24.00 -28.44
CA SER A 309 -6.63 23.28 -29.34
C SER A 309 -6.44 21.83 -28.90
N LEU A 310 -6.33 21.59 -27.59
CA LEU A 310 -6.28 20.23 -27.04
C LEU A 310 -7.59 19.46 -27.30
N LEU A 311 -8.72 20.16 -27.30
CA LEU A 311 -10.02 19.58 -27.67
C LEU A 311 -10.05 19.16 -29.15
N GLU A 312 -9.48 19.96 -30.05
CA GLU A 312 -9.34 19.61 -31.46
C GLU A 312 -8.41 18.39 -31.64
N GLU A 313 -7.31 18.31 -30.89
CA GLU A 313 -6.42 17.14 -30.88
C GLU A 313 -7.18 15.87 -30.43
N LEU A 314 -7.98 15.97 -29.37
CA LEU A 314 -8.81 14.87 -28.85
C LEU A 314 -9.87 14.42 -29.88
N ALA A 315 -10.57 15.36 -30.50
CA ALA A 315 -11.56 15.05 -31.53
C ALA A 315 -10.94 14.39 -32.77
N ALA A 316 -9.66 14.70 -33.04
CA ALA A 316 -8.89 14.15 -34.15
C ALA A 316 -8.15 12.83 -33.80
N VAL A 317 -8.39 12.22 -32.63
CA VAL A 317 -7.82 10.91 -32.29
C VAL A 317 -8.19 9.90 -33.39
N PRO A 318 -7.22 9.18 -33.98
CA PRO A 318 -7.50 8.21 -35.05
C PRO A 318 -8.49 7.14 -34.61
N LYS A 319 -9.52 6.88 -35.44
CA LYS A 319 -10.52 5.84 -35.13
C LYS A 319 -9.99 4.42 -35.34
N CYS A 320 -9.01 4.26 -36.22
CA CYS A 320 -8.34 2.98 -36.48
C CYS A 320 -7.03 2.92 -35.68
N PRO A 321 -6.67 1.76 -35.11
CA PRO A 321 -5.38 1.57 -34.45
C PRO A 321 -4.22 1.96 -35.36
N LYS A 322 -3.37 2.86 -34.87
CA LYS A 322 -2.15 3.31 -35.58
C LYS A 322 -0.90 2.58 -35.11
N LEU A 323 -0.85 2.21 -33.83
CA LEU A 323 0.31 1.57 -33.22
C LEU A 323 0.35 0.08 -33.53
N THR A 324 1.55 -0.42 -33.81
CA THR A 324 1.84 -1.85 -33.90
C THR A 324 1.91 -2.49 -32.51
N ALA A 325 1.73 -3.81 -32.42
CA ALA A 325 1.89 -4.54 -31.16
C ALA A 325 3.26 -4.30 -30.51
N THR A 326 4.32 -4.26 -31.32
CA THR A 326 5.69 -3.98 -30.85
C THR A 326 5.82 -2.59 -30.23
N GLU A 327 5.21 -1.57 -30.83
CA GLU A 327 5.22 -0.20 -30.28
C GLU A 327 4.39 -0.12 -28.98
N VAL A 328 3.24 -0.80 -28.92
CA VAL A 328 2.43 -0.87 -27.69
C VAL A 328 3.23 -1.50 -26.54
N GLU A 329 3.97 -2.57 -26.82
CA GLU A 329 4.86 -3.20 -25.84
C GLU A 329 6.06 -2.31 -25.47
N GLU A 330 6.67 -1.62 -26.43
CA GLU A 330 7.78 -0.70 -26.16
C GLU A 330 7.33 0.43 -25.23
N ILE A 331 6.19 1.06 -25.52
CA ILE A 331 5.59 2.11 -24.70
C ILE A 331 5.28 1.57 -23.30
N SER A 332 4.72 0.35 -23.20
CA SER A 332 4.44 -0.29 -21.90
C SER A 332 5.71 -0.52 -21.07
N ARG A 333 6.82 -0.91 -21.71
CA ARG A 333 8.13 -1.07 -21.03
C ARG A 333 8.70 0.27 -20.58
N LEU A 334 8.62 1.32 -21.40
CA LEU A 334 9.04 2.68 -21.00
C LEU A 334 8.20 3.18 -19.81
N GLY A 335 6.92 2.85 -19.82
CA GLY A 335 5.90 3.21 -18.84
C GLY A 335 5.90 2.46 -17.52
N ASP A 336 6.70 1.40 -17.37
CA ASP A 336 6.62 0.53 -16.18
C ASP A 336 6.78 1.35 -14.89
N ASN A 337 5.72 1.31 -14.07
CA ASN A 337 5.57 2.05 -12.83
C ASN A 337 5.28 1.13 -11.64
N ARG A 338 5.55 -0.19 -11.75
CA ARG A 338 5.27 -1.15 -10.67
C ARG A 338 5.94 -0.74 -9.36
N GLY A 339 5.16 -0.77 -8.28
CA GLY A 339 5.62 -0.48 -6.92
C GLY A 339 5.98 0.99 -6.65
N CYS A 340 5.67 1.92 -7.58
CA CYS A 340 6.06 3.33 -7.43
C CYS A 340 5.25 4.12 -6.39
N MET A 341 4.09 3.59 -5.99
CA MET A 341 3.18 4.26 -5.05
C MET A 341 2.49 3.25 -4.11
N PRO A 342 2.20 3.65 -2.86
CA PRO A 342 1.30 2.90 -2.00
C PRO A 342 -0.08 2.78 -2.65
N LEU A 343 -0.63 1.57 -2.69
CA LEU A 343 -1.93 1.30 -3.30
C LEU A 343 -3.08 1.60 -2.33
N LYS A 344 -4.21 2.08 -2.87
CA LYS A 344 -5.50 2.11 -2.15
C LYS A 344 -6.22 0.76 -2.27
N GLY A 345 -7.33 0.60 -1.56
CA GLY A 345 -8.14 -0.61 -1.59
C GLY A 345 -7.59 -1.74 -0.72
N ALA A 346 -7.94 -2.97 -1.07
CA ALA A 346 -7.52 -4.17 -0.35
C ALA A 346 -6.01 -4.44 -0.52
N SER A 347 -5.27 -4.59 0.57
CA SER A 347 -3.82 -4.85 0.52
C SER A 347 -3.34 -5.80 1.61
N SER A 348 -2.36 -6.65 1.27
CA SER A 348 -1.61 -7.49 2.22
C SER A 348 -0.73 -6.66 3.14
N GLN A 349 -0.33 -5.46 2.69
CA GLN A 349 0.51 -4.52 3.42
C GLN A 349 -0.25 -3.75 4.51
N TYR A 350 -1.58 -3.77 4.49
CA TYR A 350 -2.42 -3.05 5.44
C TYR A 350 -3.07 -4.00 6.46
N LEU A 351 -2.65 -3.90 7.71
CA LEU A 351 -3.14 -4.74 8.81
C LEU A 351 -4.07 -3.99 9.78
N GLY A 352 -4.38 -2.73 9.48
CA GLY A 352 -5.25 -1.90 10.31
C GLY A 352 -6.75 -2.16 10.10
N PRO A 353 -7.63 -1.49 10.88
CA PRO A 353 -9.06 -1.55 10.66
C PRO A 353 -9.43 -0.91 9.31
N PRO A 354 -10.49 -1.40 8.62
CA PRO A 354 -10.95 -0.82 7.35
C PRO A 354 -11.20 0.69 7.43
N LYS A 355 -10.80 1.41 6.38
CA LYS A 355 -11.06 2.84 6.15
C LYS A 355 -11.57 3.02 4.73
N ALA A 356 -12.11 4.21 4.41
CA ALA A 356 -12.74 4.47 3.11
C ALA A 356 -11.89 4.16 1.85
N ASP A 357 -10.55 4.16 1.97
CA ASP A 357 -9.62 4.00 0.85
C ASP A 357 -8.55 2.90 1.09
N GLN A 358 -8.61 2.17 2.21
CA GLN A 358 -7.62 1.14 2.55
C GLN A 358 -8.19 0.13 3.55
N TRP A 359 -8.02 -1.16 3.28
CA TRP A 359 -8.50 -2.25 4.13
C TRP A 359 -7.64 -3.51 3.96
N PRO A 360 -7.63 -4.42 4.94
CA PRO A 360 -6.91 -5.69 4.82
C PRO A 360 -7.54 -6.57 3.74
N LEU A 361 -6.74 -7.47 3.16
CA LEU A 361 -7.25 -8.53 2.28
C LEU A 361 -8.23 -9.44 3.02
N MET A 362 -9.48 -9.40 2.59
CA MET A 362 -10.53 -10.35 2.98
C MET A 362 -10.54 -11.58 2.06
N GLU A 363 -11.26 -12.63 2.44
CA GLU A 363 -11.29 -13.92 1.73
C GLU A 363 -11.63 -13.79 0.24
N HIS A 364 -12.70 -13.05 -0.09
CA HIS A 364 -13.11 -12.84 -1.48
C HIS A 364 -12.07 -12.11 -2.34
N HIS A 365 -11.16 -11.34 -1.74
CA HIS A 365 -10.04 -10.75 -2.47
C HIS A 365 -8.98 -11.80 -2.80
N ARG A 366 -8.73 -12.75 -1.90
CA ARG A 366 -7.78 -13.85 -2.11
C ARG A 366 -8.28 -14.80 -3.18
N GLU A 367 -9.56 -15.14 -3.15
CA GLU A 367 -10.22 -15.96 -4.17
C GLU A 367 -10.13 -15.31 -5.56
N ALA A 368 -10.39 -14.00 -5.65
CA ALA A 368 -10.24 -13.25 -6.90
C ALA A 368 -8.78 -13.20 -7.35
N ALA A 369 -7.84 -12.95 -6.43
CA ALA A 369 -6.41 -12.94 -6.74
C ALA A 369 -5.95 -14.28 -7.34
N GLU A 370 -6.32 -15.40 -6.70
CA GLU A 370 -6.03 -16.75 -7.20
C GLU A 370 -6.62 -16.98 -8.60
N ARG A 371 -7.91 -16.66 -8.80
CA ARG A 371 -8.59 -16.90 -10.08
C ARG A 371 -7.97 -16.14 -11.25
N TRP A 372 -7.50 -14.92 -10.99
CA TRP A 372 -6.88 -14.06 -11.99
C TRP A 372 -5.35 -14.14 -12.02
N GLY A 373 -4.75 -15.09 -11.29
CA GLY A 373 -3.31 -15.32 -11.29
C GLY A 373 -2.48 -14.17 -10.71
N ILE A 374 -3.10 -13.36 -9.85
CA ILE A 374 -2.47 -12.22 -9.17
C ILE A 374 -1.94 -12.70 -7.83
N GLU A 375 -0.66 -12.49 -7.60
CA GLU A 375 -0.02 -12.71 -6.31
C GLU A 375 0.15 -11.37 -5.60
N PRO A 376 -0.63 -11.02 -4.55
CA PRO A 376 -0.65 -9.68 -3.99
C PRO A 376 0.72 -9.14 -3.56
N ASP A 377 1.56 -9.96 -2.92
CA ASP A 377 2.90 -9.56 -2.46
C ASP A 377 3.96 -9.57 -3.59
N ARG A 378 3.56 -9.82 -4.86
CA ARG A 378 4.38 -9.66 -6.06
C ARG A 378 3.83 -8.55 -6.96
N ASP A 379 2.54 -8.61 -7.25
CA ASP A 379 1.88 -7.83 -8.30
C ASP A 379 1.22 -6.57 -7.77
N LEU A 380 0.93 -6.48 -6.47
CA LEU A 380 0.25 -5.35 -5.82
C LEU A 380 1.06 -4.83 -4.61
N TYR A 381 2.39 -4.94 -4.69
CA TYR A 381 3.30 -4.59 -3.61
C TYR A 381 4.05 -3.28 -3.86
N CYS A 382 4.08 -2.41 -2.86
CA CYS A 382 4.90 -1.20 -2.80
C CYS A 382 5.97 -1.31 -1.70
N PRO A 383 7.27 -1.39 -2.04
CA PRO A 383 8.35 -1.57 -1.05
C PRO A 383 8.58 -0.38 -0.13
N HIS A 384 7.93 0.75 -0.40
CA HIS A 384 8.08 2.00 0.35
C HIS A 384 6.78 2.42 1.02
N ASP A 385 5.81 1.51 1.13
CA ASP A 385 4.57 1.78 1.85
C ASP A 385 4.83 1.83 3.37
N PRO A 386 4.74 3.00 4.02
CA PRO A 386 5.00 3.11 5.45
C PRO A 386 3.91 2.45 6.31
N ARG A 387 2.81 2.01 5.69
CA ARG A 387 1.72 1.28 6.37
C ARG A 387 2.07 -0.19 6.56
N ASP A 388 3.03 -0.72 5.80
CA ASP A 388 3.48 -2.11 5.94
C ASP A 388 4.35 -2.25 7.18
N VAL A 389 3.78 -2.84 8.22
CA VAL A 389 4.45 -3.08 9.51
C VAL A 389 4.96 -4.52 9.64
N ARG A 390 4.85 -5.32 8.58
CA ARG A 390 5.33 -6.70 8.54
C ARG A 390 6.85 -6.73 8.47
N GLU A 391 7.44 -7.80 8.97
CA GLU A 391 8.83 -8.11 8.72
C GLU A 391 9.00 -8.56 7.26
N ILE A 392 9.91 -7.91 6.54
CA ILE A 392 10.11 -8.14 5.10
C ILE A 392 11.41 -8.94 4.89
N GLY A 393 11.32 -10.00 4.10
CA GLY A 393 12.45 -10.82 3.68
C GLY A 393 12.80 -10.63 2.20
N ALA A 394 13.86 -11.30 1.74
CA ALA A 394 14.20 -11.32 0.33
C ALA A 394 13.08 -11.98 -0.50
N PRO A 395 12.82 -11.52 -1.73
CA PRO A 395 11.82 -12.17 -2.58
C PRO A 395 12.16 -13.63 -2.91
N ARG A 396 11.16 -14.51 -2.92
CA ARG A 396 11.24 -15.89 -3.43
C ARG A 396 10.36 -16.03 -4.66
N ASN A 397 10.94 -16.40 -5.80
CA ASN A 397 10.21 -16.48 -7.08
C ASN A 397 9.46 -15.18 -7.45
N GLY A 398 10.03 -14.02 -7.10
CA GLY A 398 9.43 -12.70 -7.32
C GLY A 398 8.40 -12.27 -6.26
N VAL A 399 7.98 -13.16 -5.36
CA VAL A 399 7.05 -12.86 -4.27
C VAL A 399 7.82 -12.36 -3.05
N VAL A 400 7.46 -11.19 -2.54
CA VAL A 400 8.07 -10.67 -1.31
C VAL A 400 7.67 -11.55 -0.13
N GLN A 401 8.66 -11.98 0.64
CA GLN A 401 8.38 -12.63 1.91
C GLN A 401 7.98 -11.56 2.92
N ALA A 402 6.83 -11.73 3.56
CA ALA A 402 6.35 -10.82 4.60
C ALA A 402 5.74 -11.60 5.76
N MET A 403 5.95 -11.13 6.99
CA MET A 403 5.43 -11.80 8.18
C MET A 403 5.01 -10.80 9.27
N ASP A 404 3.80 -10.95 9.80
CA ASP A 404 3.31 -10.18 10.96
C ASP A 404 3.52 -10.91 12.29
N ARG A 405 4.31 -11.98 12.31
CA ARG A 405 4.71 -12.66 13.54
C ARG A 405 6.16 -12.29 13.85
N ARG A 406 6.48 -12.24 15.14
CA ARG A 406 7.85 -12.09 15.66
C ARG A 406 7.99 -12.87 16.96
N LEU A 407 9.22 -13.19 17.31
CA LEU A 407 9.57 -13.76 18.61
C LEU A 407 9.97 -12.63 19.55
N TYR A 408 9.32 -12.53 20.71
CA TYR A 408 9.68 -11.59 21.77
C TYR A 408 10.56 -12.29 22.79
N LEU A 409 11.61 -11.61 23.24
CA LEU A 409 12.52 -12.09 24.26
C LEU A 409 12.61 -11.10 25.41
N GLN A 410 12.63 -11.63 26.63
CA GLN A 410 12.86 -10.88 27.84
C GLN A 410 13.98 -11.53 28.64
N LEU A 411 14.99 -10.75 29.03
CA LEU A 411 16.03 -11.13 29.96
C LEU A 411 15.76 -10.43 31.30
N LEU A 412 15.71 -11.21 32.37
CA LEU A 412 15.60 -10.74 33.75
C LEU A 412 16.79 -11.25 34.55
N ALA A 413 17.60 -10.34 35.09
CA ALA A 413 18.72 -10.70 35.96
C ALA A 413 18.37 -10.46 37.43
N PHE A 414 18.77 -11.39 38.29
CA PHE A 414 18.54 -11.36 39.72
C PHE A 414 19.87 -11.55 40.47
N GLY A 415 19.95 -11.01 41.68
CA GLY A 415 20.97 -11.32 42.68
C GLY A 415 20.37 -12.09 43.85
N GLU A 416 21.21 -12.46 44.82
CA GLU A 416 20.80 -13.18 46.04
C GLU A 416 20.18 -14.57 45.76
N CYS A 417 20.60 -15.24 44.68
CA CYS A 417 20.25 -16.63 44.42
C CYS A 417 21.13 -17.57 45.27
N GLU A 418 20.53 -18.23 46.27
CA GLU A 418 21.25 -19.13 47.17
C GLU A 418 21.56 -20.50 46.54
N ASP A 419 20.68 -21.02 45.68
CA ASP A 419 20.79 -22.36 45.08
C ASP A 419 20.25 -22.37 43.63
N THR A 420 21.14 -22.21 42.65
CA THR A 420 20.78 -22.21 41.23
C THR A 420 20.21 -23.55 40.75
N PRO A 421 20.77 -24.73 41.11
CA PRO A 421 20.14 -26.03 40.79
C PRO A 421 18.70 -26.18 41.30
N ALA A 422 18.41 -25.75 42.54
CA ALA A 422 17.06 -25.78 43.09
C ALA A 422 16.12 -24.86 42.30
N LEU A 423 16.54 -23.62 42.00
CA LEU A 423 15.79 -22.70 41.14
C LEU A 423 15.51 -23.33 39.77
N ALA A 424 16.51 -23.95 39.13
CA ALA A 424 16.34 -24.62 37.84
C ALA A 424 15.31 -25.76 37.89
N HIS A 425 15.23 -26.50 39.01
CA HIS A 425 14.22 -27.52 39.22
C HIS A 425 12.82 -26.92 39.36
N GLU A 426 12.66 -25.90 40.21
CA GLU A 426 11.39 -25.18 40.38
C GLU A 426 10.87 -24.59 39.06
N LEU A 427 11.75 -23.93 38.31
CA LEU A 427 11.42 -23.37 36.99
C LEU A 427 10.89 -24.46 36.05
N ARG A 428 11.50 -25.66 36.03
CA ARG A 428 11.02 -26.79 35.20
C ARG A 428 9.66 -27.29 35.66
N GLU A 429 9.45 -27.51 36.95
CA GLU A 429 8.17 -28.01 37.47
C GLU A 429 7.03 -27.04 37.18
N VAL A 430 7.21 -25.75 37.48
CA VAL A 430 6.21 -24.71 37.19
C VAL A 430 5.98 -24.57 35.68
N SER A 431 7.02 -24.73 34.86
CA SER A 431 6.88 -24.62 33.40
C SER A 431 6.02 -25.72 32.76
N ARG A 432 5.84 -26.87 33.43
CA ARG A 432 4.97 -27.96 32.95
C ARG A 432 3.50 -27.58 32.93
N GLU A 433 3.11 -26.52 33.65
CA GLU A 433 1.75 -25.98 33.61
C GLU A 433 1.43 -25.29 32.28
N PHE A 434 2.45 -24.92 31.49
CA PHE A 434 2.29 -24.31 30.18
C PHE A 434 2.54 -25.35 29.09
N THR A 435 1.47 -25.82 28.43
CA THR A 435 1.57 -26.88 27.41
C THR A 435 1.29 -26.41 25.98
N ASP A 436 0.62 -25.26 25.80
CA ASP A 436 0.20 -24.77 24.48
C ASP A 436 0.31 -23.23 24.35
N PRO A 437 1.37 -22.70 23.71
CA PRO A 437 2.64 -23.38 23.49
C PRO A 437 3.40 -23.55 24.82
N PRO A 438 4.34 -24.52 24.92
CA PRO A 438 5.23 -24.65 26.07
C PRO A 438 5.98 -23.36 26.39
N LEU A 439 6.25 -23.11 27.68
CA LEU A 439 7.08 -21.98 28.07
C LEU A 439 8.55 -22.26 27.76
N GLU A 440 9.15 -21.39 26.95
CA GLU A 440 10.53 -21.49 26.54
C GLU A 440 11.41 -20.57 27.42
N TRP A 441 12.48 -21.11 28.00
CA TRP A 441 13.43 -20.30 28.79
C TRP A 441 14.84 -20.89 28.91
N VAL A 442 15.81 -20.02 29.18
CA VAL A 442 17.20 -20.36 29.50
C VAL A 442 17.62 -19.66 30.80
N LEU A 443 18.17 -20.43 31.74
CA LEU A 443 18.73 -19.92 32.99
C LEU A 443 20.25 -19.88 32.89
N TYR A 444 20.82 -18.71 33.14
CA TYR A 444 22.25 -18.44 33.20
C TYR A 444 22.68 -18.14 34.64
N GLU A 445 23.86 -18.61 35.02
CA GLU A 445 24.62 -18.06 36.16
C GLU A 445 25.42 -16.84 35.67
N ASP A 446 25.35 -15.74 36.42
CA ASP A 446 26.03 -14.48 36.11
C ASP A 446 27.49 -14.55 36.57
N LEU A 447 28.42 -14.47 35.62
CA LEU A 447 29.86 -14.51 35.91
C LEU A 447 30.31 -13.33 36.80
N ALA A 448 29.62 -12.19 36.75
CA ALA A 448 29.99 -10.99 37.48
C ALA A 448 29.45 -10.97 38.92
N ASP A 449 28.55 -11.88 39.28
CA ASP A 449 27.91 -11.94 40.59
C ASP A 449 27.83 -13.40 41.08
N PRO A 450 28.55 -13.78 42.14
CA PRO A 450 28.53 -15.14 42.68
C PRO A 450 27.15 -15.66 43.10
N GLN A 451 26.18 -14.78 43.34
CA GLN A 451 24.79 -15.13 43.65
C GLN A 451 23.82 -14.63 42.56
N GLY A 452 24.37 -14.31 41.39
CA GLY A 452 23.63 -13.75 40.29
C GLY A 452 23.13 -14.82 39.32
N VAL A 453 21.88 -14.68 38.89
CA VAL A 453 21.30 -15.49 37.82
C VAL A 453 20.60 -14.60 36.81
N ALA A 454 20.44 -15.08 35.59
CA ALA A 454 19.63 -14.42 34.59
C ALA A 454 18.73 -15.41 33.87
N LEU A 455 17.47 -15.05 33.73
CA LEU A 455 16.45 -15.83 33.05
C LEU A 455 16.09 -15.15 31.73
N VAL A 456 16.29 -15.85 30.62
CA VAL A 456 15.81 -15.45 29.30
C VAL A 456 14.52 -16.22 29.01
N LEU A 457 13.44 -15.50 28.72
CA LEU A 457 12.13 -16.03 28.34
C LEU A 457 11.84 -15.63 26.90
N LEU A 458 11.20 -16.51 26.13
CA LEU A 458 10.75 -16.22 24.77
C LEU A 458 9.30 -16.61 24.58
N ASP A 459 8.57 -15.78 23.83
CA ASP A 459 7.21 -16.09 23.40
C ASP A 459 6.87 -15.25 22.14
N GLU A 460 5.99 -15.75 21.27
CA GLU A 460 5.52 -15.02 20.09
C GLU A 460 4.44 -13.99 20.42
N ASP A 461 3.82 -14.10 21.59
CA ASP A 461 2.83 -13.15 22.10
C ASP A 461 3.40 -12.40 23.32
N PRO A 462 3.57 -11.08 23.24
CA PRO A 462 4.16 -10.30 24.33
C PRO A 462 3.25 -10.24 25.57
N ARG A 463 1.93 -10.36 25.39
CA ARG A 463 0.99 -10.44 26.53
C ARG A 463 1.20 -11.76 27.27
N ARG A 464 1.25 -12.85 26.52
CA ARG A 464 1.49 -14.18 27.08
C ARG A 464 2.85 -14.27 27.76
N LEU A 465 3.89 -13.71 27.16
CA LEU A 465 5.21 -13.58 27.78
C LEU A 465 5.13 -12.88 29.13
N MET A 466 4.48 -11.72 29.20
CA MET A 466 4.31 -10.96 30.44
C MET A 466 3.53 -11.74 31.51
N GLU A 467 2.40 -12.35 31.14
CA GLU A 467 1.55 -13.11 32.07
C GLU A 467 2.31 -14.31 32.66
N ARG A 468 2.98 -15.09 31.80
CA ARG A 468 3.77 -16.27 32.19
C ARG A 468 5.00 -15.89 33.00
N GLN A 469 5.72 -14.84 32.61
CA GLN A 469 6.86 -14.31 33.35
C GLN A 469 6.46 -13.93 34.77
N ARG A 470 5.37 -13.17 34.94
CA ARG A 470 4.88 -12.75 36.26
C ARG A 470 4.47 -13.94 37.12
N TYR A 471 3.84 -14.95 36.53
CA TYR A 471 3.48 -16.17 37.23
C TYR A 471 4.73 -16.93 37.70
N LEU A 472 5.67 -17.17 36.79
CA LEU A 472 6.92 -17.88 37.06
C LEU A 472 7.72 -17.19 38.17
N CYS A 473 7.85 -15.85 38.11
CA CYS A 473 8.53 -15.09 39.16
C CYS A 473 7.83 -15.19 40.53
N ARG A 474 6.51 -15.38 40.59
CA ARG A 474 5.77 -15.51 41.86
C ARG A 474 5.74 -16.93 42.40
N ALA A 475 5.78 -17.91 41.52
CA ALA A 475 5.65 -19.33 41.84
C ALA A 475 6.99 -20.02 42.17
N THR A 476 8.11 -19.30 42.04
CA THR A 476 9.48 -19.82 42.26
C THR A 476 10.24 -18.92 43.23
N ALA A 477 11.44 -19.36 43.64
CA ALA A 477 12.35 -18.61 44.49
C ALA A 477 12.68 -17.19 43.96
N LEU A 478 12.49 -16.92 42.66
CA LEU A 478 12.62 -15.58 42.06
C LEU A 478 11.79 -14.51 42.79
N ALA A 479 10.69 -14.88 43.46
CA ALA A 479 9.84 -13.96 44.21
C ALA A 479 10.56 -13.27 45.37
N HIS A 480 11.64 -13.89 45.86
CA HIS A 480 12.42 -13.45 47.02
C HIS A 480 13.80 -12.91 46.65
N MET A 481 14.15 -12.92 45.36
CA MET A 481 15.44 -12.42 44.86
C MET A 481 15.38 -10.94 44.49
N VAL A 482 16.55 -10.29 44.43
CA VAL A 482 16.66 -8.88 44.06
C VAL A 482 16.82 -8.73 42.55
N LEU A 483 15.86 -8.07 41.89
CA LEU A 483 15.95 -7.76 40.46
C LEU A 483 17.04 -6.73 40.17
N LYS A 484 17.94 -7.03 39.23
CA LYS A 484 18.96 -6.12 38.71
C LYS A 484 18.38 -5.30 37.57
N GLU A 485 17.74 -4.17 37.89
CA GLU A 485 17.02 -3.34 36.91
C GLU A 485 17.84 -2.95 35.68
N ASP A 486 19.13 -2.65 35.87
CA ASP A 486 20.04 -2.23 34.79
C ASP A 486 20.33 -3.34 33.78
N LEU A 487 20.10 -4.60 34.14
CA LEU A 487 20.32 -5.78 33.29
C LEU A 487 19.01 -6.36 32.75
N VAL A 488 17.87 -5.68 32.93
CA VAL A 488 16.62 -6.08 32.29
C VAL A 488 16.67 -5.69 30.81
N MET A 489 16.46 -6.66 29.92
CA MET A 489 16.47 -6.44 28.47
C MET A 489 15.20 -7.00 27.87
N PHE A 490 14.61 -6.28 26.92
CA PHE A 490 13.42 -6.72 26.21
C PHE A 490 13.52 -6.31 24.75
N GLY A 491 13.12 -7.19 23.84
CA GLY A 491 13.13 -6.90 22.42
C GLY A 491 12.40 -7.96 21.62
N ARG A 492 12.31 -7.72 20.31
CA ARG A 492 11.70 -8.65 19.36
C ARG A 492 12.64 -8.96 18.21
N THR A 493 12.52 -10.15 17.63
CA THR A 493 13.20 -10.47 16.39
C THR A 493 12.71 -9.56 15.25
N TYR A 494 13.60 -9.33 14.28
CA TYR A 494 13.35 -8.46 13.15
C TYR A 494 14.10 -8.98 11.92
N ALA A 495 13.61 -8.63 10.74
CA ALA A 495 14.22 -8.94 9.47
C ALA A 495 15.07 -7.76 8.97
N THR A 496 16.09 -8.10 8.19
CA THR A 496 17.00 -7.16 7.53
C THR A 496 16.47 -6.64 6.19
N GLY A 497 15.35 -7.17 5.70
CA GLY A 497 14.86 -6.92 4.33
C GLY A 497 15.51 -7.80 3.27
N ARG A 498 16.51 -8.62 3.63
CA ARG A 498 17.30 -9.44 2.69
C ARG A 498 17.35 -10.91 3.10
N ASP A 499 16.58 -11.29 4.11
CA ASP A 499 16.61 -12.62 4.69
C ASP A 499 16.00 -13.64 3.73
N PRO A 500 16.72 -14.73 3.41
CA PRO A 500 16.24 -15.70 2.45
C PRO A 500 15.07 -16.51 3.01
N ASP A 501 14.93 -16.63 4.33
CA ASP A 501 13.84 -17.33 5.01
C ASP A 501 13.47 -16.59 6.29
N LEU A 502 12.26 -16.01 6.32
CA LEU A 502 11.79 -15.27 7.49
C LEU A 502 11.49 -16.18 8.69
N ASN A 503 10.97 -17.39 8.48
CA ASN A 503 10.63 -18.27 9.59
C ASN A 503 11.90 -18.74 10.31
N GLU A 504 12.90 -19.14 9.52
CA GLU A 504 14.22 -19.50 10.04
C GLU A 504 14.86 -18.33 10.80
N VAL A 505 14.87 -17.11 10.22
CA VAL A 505 15.54 -15.95 10.84
C VAL A 505 14.83 -15.44 12.09
N LEU A 506 13.50 -15.35 12.05
CA LEU A 506 12.72 -14.72 13.13
C LEU A 506 12.42 -15.68 14.28
N PHE A 507 12.41 -16.99 14.05
CA PHE A 507 11.93 -17.99 15.02
C PHE A 507 12.92 -19.13 15.25
N GLU A 508 13.25 -19.89 14.21
CA GLU A 508 13.98 -21.15 14.38
C GLU A 508 15.42 -20.89 14.81
N ARG A 509 16.12 -19.96 14.15
CA ARG A 509 17.52 -19.65 14.43
C ARG A 509 17.75 -19.11 15.86
N PRO A 510 17.02 -18.09 16.36
CA PRO A 510 17.15 -17.65 17.74
C PRO A 510 16.92 -18.79 18.76
N ARG A 511 15.91 -19.63 18.53
CA ARG A 511 15.64 -20.81 19.39
C ARG A 511 16.78 -21.81 19.32
N ASN A 512 17.20 -22.19 18.12
CA ASN A 512 18.31 -23.11 17.89
C ASN A 512 19.58 -22.63 18.60
N TYR A 513 19.84 -21.32 18.59
CA TYR A 513 21.01 -20.73 19.24
C TYR A 513 20.94 -20.79 20.76
N LEU A 514 19.82 -20.36 21.34
CA LEU A 514 19.64 -20.31 22.80
C LEU A 514 19.55 -21.70 23.43
N PHE A 515 18.92 -22.64 22.73
CA PHE A 515 18.72 -24.00 23.21
C PHE A 515 19.85 -24.97 22.85
N ASN A 516 20.90 -24.51 22.16
CA ASN A 516 22.06 -25.34 21.87
C ASN A 516 22.88 -25.63 23.14
N ARG A 517 22.95 -26.91 23.53
CA ARG A 517 23.73 -27.36 24.70
C ARG A 517 25.23 -27.25 24.53
N SER A 518 25.72 -27.27 23.29
CA SER A 518 27.15 -27.09 22.99
C SER A 518 27.59 -25.64 23.14
N TRP A 519 26.66 -24.70 23.32
CA TRP A 519 26.93 -23.26 23.46
C TRP A 519 26.44 -22.75 24.82
N PRO A 520 27.13 -23.08 25.92
CA PRO A 520 26.69 -22.69 27.26
C PRO A 520 27.00 -21.23 27.59
N TRP A 521 27.96 -20.59 26.93
CA TRP A 521 28.32 -19.21 27.22
C TRP A 521 27.43 -18.23 26.47
N ALA A 522 27.02 -17.16 27.14
CA ALA A 522 26.30 -16.03 26.55
C ALA A 522 26.84 -14.68 27.03
N VAL A 523 26.86 -13.69 26.15
CA VAL A 523 27.13 -12.28 26.48
C VAL A 523 25.96 -11.43 25.97
N TRP A 524 25.19 -10.85 26.87
CA TRP A 524 24.03 -10.01 26.57
C TRP A 524 24.33 -8.55 26.82
N TYR A 525 23.94 -7.68 25.89
CA TYR A 525 24.07 -6.23 26.04
C TYR A 525 23.10 -5.47 25.14
N PRO A 526 22.54 -4.34 25.61
CA PRO A 526 21.85 -3.40 24.75
C PRO A 526 22.84 -2.47 24.05
N LEU A 527 22.41 -1.89 22.94
CA LEU A 527 23.17 -0.88 22.21
C LEU A 527 22.27 0.19 21.60
N ARG A 528 22.80 1.40 21.53
CA ARG A 528 22.17 2.57 20.91
C ARG A 528 23.11 3.19 19.89
N ARG A 529 22.61 3.52 18.69
CA ARG A 529 23.39 4.25 17.70
C ARG A 529 23.24 5.74 17.90
N LYS A 530 24.21 6.48 17.39
CA LYS A 530 24.17 7.94 17.31
C LYS A 530 23.20 8.36 16.18
N PRO A 531 22.36 9.39 16.37
CA PRO A 531 21.40 9.86 15.36
C PRO A 531 22.02 10.22 14.01
N GLU A 532 23.30 10.58 13.99
CA GLU A 532 24.09 10.90 12.80
C GLU A 532 24.15 9.74 11.81
N PHE A 533 24.08 8.49 12.29
CA PHE A 533 24.06 7.31 11.42
C PHE A 533 22.85 7.31 10.48
N GLU A 534 21.67 7.63 10.99
CA GLU A 534 20.42 7.64 10.23
C GLU A 534 20.37 8.76 9.19
N ARG A 535 21.22 9.79 9.33
CA ARG A 535 21.35 10.89 8.37
C ARG A 535 22.30 10.61 7.22
N LEU A 536 23.07 9.51 7.29
CA LEU A 536 23.98 9.13 6.22
C LEU A 536 23.20 8.69 4.97
N PRO A 537 23.76 8.89 3.76
CA PRO A 537 23.20 8.29 2.55
C PRO A 537 23.05 6.77 2.73
N ARG A 538 21.96 6.20 2.20
CA ARG A 538 21.63 4.77 2.37
C ARG A 538 22.76 3.83 1.94
N GLU A 539 23.46 4.15 0.86
CA GLU A 539 24.61 3.37 0.38
C GLU A 539 25.75 3.31 1.40
N GLU A 540 25.99 4.43 2.09
CA GLU A 540 27.01 4.51 3.13
C GLU A 540 26.59 3.73 4.38
N GLN A 541 25.33 3.84 4.80
CA GLN A 541 24.79 3.03 5.89
C GLN A 541 24.98 1.53 5.59
N VAL A 542 24.63 1.09 4.38
CA VAL A 542 24.79 -0.32 3.95
C VAL A 542 26.25 -0.74 4.01
N ARG A 543 27.18 0.09 3.52
CA ARG A 543 28.62 -0.22 3.56
C ARG A 543 29.13 -0.41 4.98
N ILE A 544 28.74 0.47 5.91
CA ILE A 544 29.12 0.40 7.32
C ILE A 544 28.53 -0.86 7.98
N LEU A 545 27.25 -1.16 7.74
CA LEU A 545 26.59 -2.35 8.32
C LEU A 545 27.18 -3.65 7.77
N MET A 546 27.60 -3.67 6.50
CA MET A 546 28.18 -4.87 5.87
C MET A 546 29.54 -5.24 6.47
N GLU A 547 30.35 -4.27 6.86
CA GLU A 547 31.61 -4.50 7.61
C GLU A 547 31.33 -5.28 8.90
N HIS A 548 30.40 -4.79 9.71
CA HIS A 548 30.05 -5.45 10.97
C HIS A 548 29.41 -6.82 10.75
N ALA A 549 28.50 -6.96 9.78
CA ALA A 549 27.88 -8.23 9.43
C ALA A 549 28.90 -9.27 8.93
N SER A 550 29.94 -8.85 8.20
CA SER A 550 30.99 -9.73 7.71
C SER A 550 31.76 -10.42 8.85
N MET A 551 32.08 -9.68 9.91
CA MET A 551 32.79 -10.25 11.07
C MET A 551 31.92 -11.26 11.82
N GLY A 552 30.63 -10.93 12.02
CA GLY A 552 29.68 -11.86 12.62
C GLY A 552 29.57 -13.17 11.84
N ARG A 553 29.49 -13.10 10.51
CA ARG A 553 29.47 -14.30 9.64
C ARG A 553 30.73 -15.15 9.79
N VAL A 554 31.93 -14.55 9.76
CA VAL A 554 33.19 -15.29 9.90
C VAL A 554 33.25 -16.05 11.23
N PHE A 555 32.80 -15.42 12.33
CA PHE A 555 32.77 -16.09 13.64
C PHE A 555 31.70 -17.18 13.69
N GLY A 556 30.53 -16.97 13.08
CA GLY A 556 29.48 -17.99 12.98
C GLY A 556 29.91 -19.21 12.16
N GLU A 557 30.56 -19.00 11.02
CA GLU A 557 31.09 -20.08 10.16
C GLU A 557 32.15 -20.94 10.86
N CYS A 558 32.93 -20.34 11.77
CA CYS A 558 33.91 -21.05 12.59
C CYS A 558 33.30 -21.71 13.84
N ASP A 559 31.99 -21.60 14.05
CA ASP A 559 31.29 -22.02 15.28
C ASP A 559 31.88 -21.37 16.56
N TYR A 560 32.28 -20.10 16.44
CA TYR A 560 32.90 -19.35 17.55
C TYR A 560 31.90 -18.51 18.33
N ALA A 561 30.96 -17.89 17.63
CA ALA A 561 29.95 -17.03 18.23
C ALA A 561 28.76 -16.93 17.27
N HIS A 562 27.56 -17.02 17.83
CA HIS A 562 26.29 -16.86 17.13
C HIS A 562 25.48 -15.77 17.81
N ASP A 563 24.86 -14.89 17.05
CA ASP A 563 24.18 -13.74 17.59
C ASP A 563 22.65 -13.86 17.51
N VAL A 564 22.01 -13.61 18.64
CA VAL A 564 20.58 -13.35 18.76
C VAL A 564 20.40 -11.84 18.80
N ARG A 565 19.88 -11.25 17.72
CA ARG A 565 19.63 -9.80 17.62
C ARG A 565 18.16 -9.49 17.77
N LEU A 566 17.87 -8.48 18.58
CA LEU A 566 16.52 -8.01 18.86
C LEU A 566 16.44 -6.51 18.62
N ALA A 567 15.36 -6.05 18.02
CA ALA A 567 15.00 -4.64 17.98
C ALA A 567 14.25 -4.26 19.26
N CYS A 568 14.61 -3.14 19.89
CA CYS A 568 13.99 -2.66 21.14
C CYS A 568 13.54 -1.18 21.11
N TYR A 569 13.39 -0.59 19.92
CA TYR A 569 12.88 0.77 19.72
C TYR A 569 11.63 1.06 20.57
N GLY A 570 11.74 2.00 21.52
CA GLY A 570 10.64 2.41 22.40
C GLY A 570 10.13 1.33 23.36
N MET A 571 10.88 0.23 23.55
CA MET A 571 10.48 -0.92 24.37
C MET A 571 11.40 -1.17 25.58
N ASP A 572 12.49 -0.40 25.73
CA ASP A 572 13.35 -0.46 26.91
C ASP A 572 13.48 0.91 27.60
N ARG A 573 13.92 0.89 28.86
CA ARG A 573 14.03 2.07 29.73
C ARG A 573 14.97 3.15 29.19
N ASN A 574 16.00 2.76 28.45
CA ASN A 574 17.07 3.65 28.00
C ASN A 574 16.96 4.02 26.51
N ASP A 575 15.86 3.64 25.85
CA ASP A 575 15.62 3.90 24.42
C ASP A 575 16.82 3.46 23.57
N ASN A 576 17.30 2.26 23.86
CA ASN A 576 18.21 1.49 23.05
C ASN A 576 17.52 1.04 21.77
N GLU A 577 18.34 0.78 20.75
CA GLU A 577 17.82 0.36 19.46
C GLU A 577 17.81 -1.16 19.34
N PHE A 578 18.84 -1.81 19.90
CA PHE A 578 18.98 -3.25 19.83
C PHE A 578 19.41 -3.85 21.16
N VAL A 579 19.03 -5.11 21.34
CA VAL A 579 19.62 -6.03 22.32
C VAL A 579 20.33 -7.14 21.55
N VAL A 580 21.56 -7.46 21.95
CA VAL A 580 22.36 -8.52 21.33
C VAL A 580 22.72 -9.54 22.39
N GLY A 581 22.45 -10.82 22.09
CA GLY A 581 22.95 -11.97 22.83
C GLY A 581 23.94 -12.75 21.97
N LEU A 582 25.22 -12.72 22.32
CA LEU A 582 26.24 -13.57 21.68
C LEU A 582 26.32 -14.89 22.42
N VAL A 583 26.04 -16.01 21.77
CA VAL A 583 26.10 -17.36 22.35
C VAL A 583 27.18 -18.20 21.68
N GLY A 584 27.85 -19.07 22.44
CA GLY A 584 28.90 -19.92 21.88
C GLY A 584 29.51 -20.91 22.87
N PRO A 585 30.44 -21.75 22.38
CA PRO A 585 31.06 -22.81 23.17
C PRO A 585 32.09 -22.28 24.19
N ASP A 586 32.65 -21.09 23.98
CA ASP A 586 33.78 -20.57 24.73
C ASP A 586 33.70 -19.06 24.93
N LEU A 587 33.88 -18.59 26.16
CA LEU A 587 33.77 -17.17 26.51
C LEU A 587 34.85 -16.30 25.86
N HIS A 588 36.08 -16.81 25.71
CA HIS A 588 37.16 -16.03 25.10
C HIS A 588 36.84 -15.68 23.65
N ARG A 589 36.26 -16.62 22.90
CA ARG A 589 35.80 -16.39 21.51
C ARG A 589 34.72 -15.33 21.43
N LEU A 590 33.73 -15.36 22.33
CA LEU A 590 32.69 -14.32 22.40
C LEU A 590 33.30 -12.95 22.70
N SER A 591 34.19 -12.87 23.69
CA SER A 591 34.91 -11.64 24.03
C SER A 591 35.76 -11.14 22.88
N ARG A 592 36.40 -12.04 22.11
CA ARG A 592 37.21 -11.69 20.95
C ARG A 592 36.36 -11.11 19.83
N LEU A 593 35.15 -11.62 19.60
CA LEU A 593 34.22 -11.02 18.65
C LEU A 593 33.90 -9.58 19.02
N VAL A 594 33.54 -9.31 20.28
CA VAL A 594 33.26 -7.95 20.77
C VAL A 594 34.49 -7.04 20.59
N GLN A 595 35.70 -7.55 20.86
CA GLN A 595 36.95 -6.82 20.65
C GLN A 595 37.16 -6.44 19.18
N GLU A 596 36.93 -7.34 18.25
CA GLU A 596 37.04 -7.04 16.81
C GLU A 596 35.92 -6.11 16.34
N MET A 597 34.68 -6.32 16.80
CA MET A 597 33.54 -5.45 16.48
C MET A 597 33.79 -3.99 16.89
N ARG A 598 34.50 -3.74 17.99
CA ARG A 598 34.88 -2.38 18.42
C ARG A 598 35.78 -1.63 17.44
N LYS A 599 36.48 -2.35 16.56
CA LYS A 599 37.33 -1.73 15.52
C LYS A 599 36.54 -1.33 14.28
N SER A 600 35.33 -1.86 14.09
CA SER A 600 34.51 -1.48 12.94
C SER A 600 34.14 -0.01 12.98
N ARG A 601 33.92 0.55 11.80
CA ARG A 601 33.44 1.93 11.67
C ARG A 601 32.11 2.13 12.37
N GLN A 602 31.20 1.14 12.28
CA GLN A 602 29.91 1.17 12.97
C GLN A 602 30.09 1.40 14.47
N THR A 603 30.90 0.57 15.13
CA THR A 603 31.06 0.62 16.58
C THR A 603 31.88 1.81 17.05
N SER A 604 32.95 2.14 16.33
CA SER A 604 33.88 3.21 16.73
C SER A 604 33.31 4.61 16.50
N GLU A 605 32.57 4.84 15.43
CA GLU A 605 32.04 6.17 15.08
C GLU A 605 30.59 6.36 15.51
N TYR A 606 29.74 5.33 15.36
CA TYR A 606 28.28 5.49 15.36
C TYR A 606 27.55 4.79 16.51
N ILE A 607 28.24 4.14 17.45
CA ILE A 607 27.61 3.61 18.66
C ILE A 607 27.73 4.64 19.80
N GLN A 608 26.59 4.99 20.39
CA GLN A 608 26.48 5.91 21.51
C GLN A 608 26.69 5.18 22.84
N SER A 609 26.03 4.04 23.02
CA SER A 609 26.15 3.20 24.21
C SER A 609 26.21 1.73 23.82
N LEU A 610 26.96 0.96 24.62
CA LEU A 610 27.17 -0.47 24.46
C LEU A 610 27.28 -1.08 25.86
N GLY A 611 26.22 -1.76 26.30
CA GLY A 611 26.09 -2.27 27.67
C GLY A 611 24.99 -1.54 28.47
N PRO A 612 24.74 -1.95 29.73
CA PRO A 612 25.56 -2.87 30.53
C PRO A 612 25.59 -4.31 30.01
N PHE A 613 26.65 -5.05 30.37
CA PHE A 613 26.89 -6.42 29.92
C PHE A 613 26.49 -7.42 31.01
N LEU A 614 25.74 -8.45 30.62
CA LEU A 614 25.61 -9.69 31.38
C LEU A 614 26.47 -10.77 30.70
N VAL A 615 27.32 -11.44 31.46
CA VAL A 615 28.09 -12.60 30.98
C VAL A 615 27.57 -13.83 31.70
N GLY A 616 26.86 -14.70 30.99
CA GLY A 616 26.14 -15.83 31.54
C GLY A 616 26.72 -17.19 31.15
N TYR A 617 26.64 -18.16 32.05
CA TYR A 617 26.83 -19.59 31.75
C TYR A 617 25.50 -20.34 31.90
N ALA A 618 24.99 -20.95 30.82
CA ALA A 618 23.70 -21.60 30.79
C ALA A 618 23.71 -22.92 31.57
N VAL A 619 22.99 -22.95 32.69
CA VAL A 619 22.92 -24.10 33.61
C VAL A 619 21.65 -24.92 33.45
N ALA A 620 20.58 -24.33 32.91
CA ALA A 620 19.33 -25.04 32.63
C ALA A 620 18.56 -24.41 31.48
N ARG A 621 17.83 -25.25 30.76
CA ARG A 621 16.90 -24.86 29.70
C ARG A 621 15.56 -25.56 29.90
N SER A 622 14.48 -24.93 29.45
CA SER A 622 13.14 -25.53 29.48
C SER A 622 13.05 -26.81 28.63
N THR A 623 13.86 -26.91 27.57
CA THR A 623 13.92 -28.08 26.67
C THR A 623 14.79 -29.21 27.20
N ASP A 624 15.46 -29.02 28.35
CA ASP A 624 16.21 -30.10 28.94
C ASP A 624 15.27 -31.21 29.41
N GLN A 625 15.43 -32.42 28.87
CA GLN A 625 14.80 -33.60 29.44
C GLN A 625 15.11 -33.62 30.94
N ALA A 626 14.07 -33.77 31.77
CA ALA A 626 14.24 -34.00 33.20
C ALA A 626 15.14 -35.22 33.34
N ASN A 627 16.40 -35.02 33.69
CA ASN A 627 17.28 -36.11 34.08
C ASN A 627 16.66 -36.70 35.35
N VAL A 628 15.91 -37.79 35.18
CA VAL A 628 15.59 -38.69 36.28
C VAL A 628 16.92 -39.34 36.65
N LYS A 629 17.58 -38.81 37.67
CA LYS A 629 18.43 -39.59 38.56
C LYS A 629 18.67 -38.86 39.87
#